data_AF-A0AAE3KB83-F1
#
_entry.id   AF-A0AAE3KB83-F1
#
_cell.length_a   1.000
_cell.length_b   1.000
_cell.length_c   1.000
_cell.angle_alpha   90.00
_cell.angle_beta   90.00
_cell.angle_gamma   90.00
#
_symmetry.space_group_name_H-M   'P 1'
#
loop_
_entity.id
_entity.type
_entity.pdbx_description
1 polymer ?
#
loop_
_entity_poly.entity_id
_entity_poly.type
_entity_poly.pdbx_seq_one_letter_code
_entity_poly.pdbx_strand_id
1 'polypeptide(L)' 'MRELAEFVSIWSGSEYASSCTVDMRTGAVSDIALCADLPDDHDDCLLEREFVRLADGQELAVEDTDEGYRVVREEAA' A
#
# COMPACT_ATOMS: atom_id res chain seq x y z
N MET A 1 -7.88 2.22 -15.97
CA MET A 1 -6.50 1.97 -16.46
C MET A 1 -5.80 1.36 -15.27
N ARG A 2 -5.27 0.15 -15.41
CA ARG A 2 -4.65 -0.56 -14.30
C ARG A 2 -3.14 -0.51 -14.47
N GLU A 3 -2.45 -0.16 -13.40
CA GLU A 3 -0.98 -0.06 -13.38
C GLU A 3 -0.42 -1.01 -12.31
N LEU A 4 0.70 -1.65 -12.65
CA LEU A 4 1.46 -2.46 -11.70
C LEU A 4 2.20 -1.51 -10.76
N ALA A 5 2.13 -1.82 -9.47
CA ALA A 5 2.74 -1.01 -8.43
C ALA A 5 3.20 -1.89 -7.26
N GLU A 6 3.86 -1.29 -6.28
CA GLU A 6 4.23 -1.94 -5.04
C GLU A 6 3.38 -1.39 -3.90
N PHE A 7 2.66 -2.24 -3.19
CA PHE A 7 2.04 -1.91 -1.91
C PHE A 7 3.10 -2.01 -0.83
N VAL A 8 3.32 -0.92 -0.11
CA VAL A 8 4.40 -0.78 0.87
C VAL A 8 3.79 -0.47 2.23
N SER A 9 4.11 -1.29 3.23
CA SER A 9 3.77 -1.06 4.63
C SER A 9 5.05 -0.91 5.45
N ILE A 10 5.11 0.15 6.27
CA ILE A 10 6.21 0.42 7.18
C ILE A 10 5.77 0.09 8.60
N TRP A 11 6.42 -0.90 9.20
CA TRP A 11 6.16 -1.36 10.56
C TRP A 11 7.41 -1.15 11.42
N SER A 12 7.34 -0.24 12.40
CA SER A 12 8.44 0.06 13.32
C SER A 12 9.80 0.26 12.62
N GLY A 13 9.82 1.04 11.54
CA GLY A 13 10.98 1.35 10.72
C GLY A 13 11.36 0.31 9.66
N SER A 14 10.66 -0.83 9.58
CA SER A 14 10.90 -1.88 8.59
C SER A 14 9.93 -1.75 7.42
N GLU A 15 10.46 -1.68 6.19
CA GLU A 15 9.67 -1.60 4.95
C GLU A 15 9.34 -3.00 4.43
N TYR A 16 8.06 -3.27 4.20
CA TYR A 16 7.57 -4.49 3.57
C TYR A 16 6.83 -4.11 2.29
N ALA A 17 7.40 -4.48 1.15
CA ALA A 17 6.83 -4.22 -0.16
C ALA A 17 6.28 -5.50 -0.79
N SER A 18 5.16 -5.36 -1.49
CA SER A 18 4.49 -6.43 -2.19
C SER A 18 3.96 -5.92 -3.53
N SER A 19 4.00 -6.75 -4.58
CA SER A 19 3.40 -6.38 -5.85
C SER A 19 1.88 -6.24 -5.72
N CYS A 20 1.31 -5.17 -6.28
CA CYS A 20 -0.12 -4.93 -6.36
C CYS A 20 -0.50 -4.30 -7.72
N THR A 21 -1.79 -4.16 -7.96
CA THR A 21 -2.34 -3.44 -9.12
C THR A 21 -3.24 -2.31 -8.66
N VAL A 22 -3.02 -1.11 -9.18
CA VAL A 22 -3.87 0.07 -8.91
C VAL A 22 -4.70 0.41 -10.13
N ASP A 23 -6.01 0.55 -9.94
CA ASP A 23 -6.88 1.16 -10.95
C ASP A 23 -6.86 2.69 -10.81
N MET A 24 -6.05 3.34 -11.63
CA MET A 24 -5.82 4.79 -11.61
C MET A 24 -7.06 5.64 -11.92
N ARG A 25 -8.16 5.04 -12.38
CA ARG A 25 -9.44 5.74 -12.58
C ARG A 25 -10.23 5.83 -11.28
N THR A 26 -10.15 4.80 -10.45
CA THR A 26 -10.98 4.66 -9.23
C THR A 26 -10.18 4.82 -7.93
N GLY A 27 -8.86 4.63 -8.00
CA GLY A 27 -7.95 4.54 -6.86
C GLY A 27 -7.94 3.16 -6.20
N ALA A 28 -8.72 2.19 -6.67
CA ALA A 28 -8.78 0.86 -6.05
C ALA A 28 -7.45 0.12 -6.18
N VAL A 29 -6.95 -0.42 -5.07
CA VAL A 29 -5.77 -1.28 -5.00
C VAL A 29 -6.22 -2.73 -4.88
N SER A 30 -5.63 -3.60 -5.69
CA SER A 30 -6.04 -5.00 -5.82
C SER A 30 -4.83 -5.89 -6.07
N ASP A 31 -5.02 -7.21 -5.99
CA ASP A 31 -3.97 -8.21 -6.25
C ASP A 31 -2.70 -7.98 -5.39
N ILE A 32 -2.88 -7.56 -4.14
CA ILE A 32 -1.77 -7.40 -3.17
C ILE A 32 -1.26 -8.80 -2.84
N ALA A 33 -0.08 -9.13 -3.34
CA ALA A 33 0.57 -10.41 -3.08
C ALA A 33 1.22 -10.39 -1.69
N LEU A 34 0.42 -10.46 -0.62
CA LEU A 34 0.92 -10.43 0.77
C LEU A 34 2.18 -11.30 0.91
N CYS A 35 3.32 -10.66 1.18
CA CYS A 35 4.53 -11.39 1.50
C CYS A 35 4.23 -12.23 2.74
N ALA A 36 4.33 -13.55 2.63
CA ALA A 36 4.03 -14.51 3.69
C ALA A 36 5.01 -14.44 4.88
N ASP A 37 5.92 -13.46 4.88
CA ASP A 37 6.99 -13.22 5.86
C ASP A 37 6.70 -11.99 6.74
N LEU A 38 5.43 -11.59 6.90
CA LEU A 38 5.09 -10.70 8.00
C LEU A 38 5.33 -11.47 9.31
N PRO A 39 6.24 -11.01 10.20
CA PRO A 39 6.55 -11.74 11.43
C PRO A 39 5.29 -11.91 12.29
N ASP A 40 4.94 -13.14 12.67
CA ASP A 40 3.76 -13.47 13.52
C ASP A 40 3.68 -12.63 14.82
N ASP A 41 4.79 -12.06 15.29
CA ASP A 41 4.92 -11.19 16.47
C ASP A 41 4.61 -9.69 16.19
N HIS A 42 3.54 -9.39 15.43
CA HIS A 42 3.11 -8.00 15.18
C HIS A 42 2.40 -7.31 16.36
N ASP A 43 2.19 -7.98 17.50
CA ASP A 43 1.44 -7.43 18.66
C ASP A 43 2.09 -6.14 19.22
N ASP A 44 3.42 -5.98 19.08
CA ASP A 44 4.18 -4.77 19.48
C ASP A 44 4.61 -3.88 18.29
N CYS A 45 4.37 -4.31 17.04
CA CYS A 45 4.81 -3.57 15.87
C CYS A 45 3.75 -2.54 15.46
N LEU A 46 4.03 -1.25 15.67
CA LEU A 46 3.16 -0.17 15.21
C LEU A 46 3.27 -0.04 13.69
N LEU A 47 2.12 -0.07 13.00
CA LEU A 47 2.04 0.37 11.60
C LEU A 47 2.21 1.89 11.56
N GLU A 48 3.26 2.34 10.90
CA GLU A 48 3.58 3.77 10.80
C GLU A 48 3.01 4.39 9.52
N ARG A 49 3.08 3.68 8.39
CA ARG A 49 2.67 4.21 7.09
C ARG A 49 2.37 3.10 6.11
N GLU A 50 1.34 3.30 5.29
CA GLU A 50 1.06 2.48 4.12
C GLU A 50 0.89 3.35 2.88
N PHE A 51 1.43 2.92 1.76
CA PHE A 51 1.30 3.63 0.49
C PHE A 51 1.54 2.66 -0.68
N VAL A 52 1.11 3.08 -1.86
CA VAL A 52 1.50 2.43 -3.11
C VAL A 52 2.61 3.22 -3.79
N ARG A 53 3.65 2.52 -4.24
CA ARG A 53 4.73 3.05 -5.06
C ARG A 53 4.55 2.61 -6.51
N LEU A 54 4.33 3.56 -7.41
CA LEU A 54 4.19 3.31 -8.85
C LEU A 54 5.57 3.06 -9.50
N ALA A 55 5.58 2.53 -10.73
CA ALA A 55 6.80 2.20 -11.47
C ALA A 55 7.69 3.43 -11.79
N ASP A 56 7.12 4.63 -11.78
CA ASP A 56 7.84 5.90 -11.93
C ASP A 56 8.44 6.42 -10.62
N GLY A 57 8.24 5.69 -9.51
CA GLY A 57 8.69 6.04 -8.16
C GLY A 57 7.73 6.95 -7.40
N GLN A 58 6.57 7.29 -7.96
CA GLN A 58 5.58 8.11 -7.27
C GLN A 58 4.94 7.32 -6.11
N GLU A 59 4.92 7.92 -4.93
CA GLU A 59 4.25 7.37 -3.75
C GLU A 59 2.83 7.94 -3.62
N LEU A 60 1.86 7.06 -3.41
CA LEU A 60 0.44 7.36 -3.30
C LEU A 60 -0.06 6.81 -1.96
N ALA A 61 -0.48 7.68 -1.05
CA ALA A 61 -1.05 7.25 0.22
C ALA A 61 -2.29 6.37 -0.02
N VAL A 62 -2.51 5.40 0.85
CA VAL A 62 -3.67 4.52 0.81
C VAL A 62 -4.45 4.57 2.12
N GLU A 63 -5.75 4.34 2.02
CA GLU A 63 -6.63 4.07 3.15
C GLU A 63 -7.15 2.64 3.05
N ASP A 64 -7.31 1.98 4.20
CA ASP A 64 -8.05 0.72 4.32
C ASP A 64 -9.54 1.04 4.44
N THR A 65 -10.34 0.47 3.55
CA THR A 65 -11.81 0.61 3.52
C THR A 65 -12.46 -0.77 3.64
N ASP A 66 -13.76 -0.82 3.95
CA ASP A 66 -14.51 -2.09 3.95
C ASP A 66 -14.45 -2.85 2.60
N GLU A 67 -14.11 -2.17 1.50
CA GLU A 67 -13.97 -2.76 0.16
C GLU A 67 -12.50 -3.12 -0.19
N GLY A 68 -11.57 -2.90 0.75
CA GLY A 68 -10.13 -3.06 0.60
C GLY A 68 -9.38 -1.73 0.51
N TYR A 69 -8.14 -1.76 0.03
CA TYR A 69 -7.28 -0.59 -0.02
C TYR A 69 -7.62 0.36 -1.17
N ARG A 70 -7.57 1.66 -0.89
CA ARG A 70 -7.80 2.71 -1.89
C ARG A 70 -6.78 3.82 -1.79
N VAL A 71 -6.28 4.29 -2.93
CA VAL A 71 -5.43 5.48 -3.01
C VAL A 71 -6.21 6.73 -2.63
N VAL A 72 -5.71 7.45 -1.63
CA VAL A 72 -6.12 8.81 -1.31
C VAL A 72 -5.13 9.78 -1.92
N ARG A 73 -5.60 10.64 -2.81
CA ARG A 73 -4.79 11.79 -3.24
C ARG A 73 -4.83 12.80 -2.11
N GLU A 74 -3.69 13.07 -1.47
CA GLU A 74 -3.56 14.30 -0.69
C GLU A 74 -3.74 15.47 -1.66
N GLU A 75 -4.92 16.10 -1.63
CA GLU A 75 -5.07 17.41 -2.25
C GLU A 75 -4.17 18.35 -1.46
N ALA A 76 -3.06 18.78 -2.09
CA ALA A 76 -2.22 19.82 -1.54
C ALA A 76 -3.08 21.07 -1.30
N ALA A 77 -3.35 21.36 -0.03
CA ALA A 77 -4.09 22.54 0.41
C ALA A 77 -3.25 23.83 0.26
#